data_AF-A0A948CVU6-F1
#
_entry.id   AF-A0A948CVU6-F1
#
_cell.length_a   1.000
_cell.length_b   1.000
_cell.length_c   1.000
_cell.angle_alpha   90.00
_cell.angle_beta   90.00
_cell.angle_gamma   90.00
#
_symmetry.space_group_name_H-M   'P 1'
#
loop_
_entity.id
_entity.type
_entity.pdbx_description
1 polymer ?
#
loop_
_entity_poly.entity_id
_entity_poly.type
_entity_poly.pdbx_seq_one_letter_code
_entity_poly.pdbx_strand_id
1 'polypeptide(L)'
;RYECVGFTFQNRYKSHLIDKDAYLLECARYIERNPLRARLIDSLFSYPWSSFSFYAKGINDKIVTKVNLLYRGFGQTPQIRQKRYQKYILEERPYEVITDEALRI
;
A
#
# COMPACT_ATOMS: atom_id res chain seq x y z
N ARG A 1 3.05 -21.95 26.30
CA ARG A 1 2.87 -23.00 25.26
C ARG A 1 2.47 -22.24 24.00
N TYR A 2 3.30 -22.23 22.94
CA TYR A 2 2.98 -21.47 21.73
C TYR A 2 2.00 -22.30 20.88
N GLU A 3 0.88 -21.70 20.47
CA GLU A 3 -0.24 -22.38 19.80
C GLU A 3 -0.01 -22.70 18.32
N CYS A 4 1.09 -22.21 17.73
CA CYS A 4 1.45 -22.47 16.35
C CYS A 4 2.76 -23.27 16.26
N VAL A 5 2.74 -24.37 15.52
CA VAL A 5 3.91 -25.22 15.22
C VAL A 5 4.06 -25.27 13.68
N GLY A 6 5.21 -24.85 13.15
CA GLY A 6 5.47 -24.81 11.70
C GLY A 6 6.60 -23.85 11.31
N PHE A 7 6.90 -23.75 10.01
CA PHE A 7 7.91 -22.81 9.48
C PHE A 7 7.36 -21.37 9.43
N THR A 8 8.17 -20.39 9.86
CA THR A 8 7.82 -18.95 9.84
C THR A 8 7.43 -18.45 8.44
N PHE A 9 8.12 -18.95 7.41
CA PHE A 9 7.82 -18.63 6.02
C PHE A 9 7.07 -19.79 5.39
N GLN A 10 5.91 -19.49 4.81
CA GLN A 10 5.13 -20.45 4.04
C GLN A 10 5.35 -20.18 2.55
N ASN A 11 5.82 -21.20 1.81
CA ASN A 11 6.16 -21.16 0.37
C ASN A 11 7.31 -20.20 -0.02
N ARG A 12 7.69 -20.24 -1.30
CA ARG A 12 8.66 -19.32 -1.91
C ARG A 12 7.99 -17.97 -2.19
N TYR A 13 8.77 -16.89 -2.12
CA TYR A 13 8.31 -15.57 -2.53
C TYR A 13 7.97 -15.55 -4.03
N LYS A 14 7.01 -14.70 -4.42
CA LYS A 14 6.68 -14.44 -5.82
C LYS A 14 7.41 -13.18 -6.28
N SER A 15 8.00 -13.22 -7.47
CA SER A 15 8.66 -12.07 -8.10
C SER A 15 8.11 -11.90 -9.50
N HIS A 16 7.60 -10.71 -9.80
CA HIS A 16 7.05 -10.35 -11.11
C HIS A 16 7.70 -9.04 -11.55
N LEU A 17 8.13 -9.00 -12.81
CA LEU A 17 8.63 -7.77 -13.41
C LEU A 17 7.46 -6.80 -13.59
N ILE A 18 7.67 -5.56 -13.16
CA ILE A 18 6.74 -4.46 -13.40
C ILE A 18 7.41 -3.53 -14.41
N ASP A 19 6.88 -3.49 -15.63
CA ASP A 19 7.39 -2.73 -16.76
C ASP A 19 6.61 -1.42 -17.02
N LYS A 20 5.45 -1.27 -16.39
CA LYS A 20 4.55 -0.11 -16.54
C LYS A 20 4.41 0.66 -15.24
N ASP A 21 4.68 1.95 -15.29
CA ASP A 21 4.53 2.88 -14.16
C ASP A 21 3.11 2.88 -13.56
N ALA A 22 2.09 2.82 -14.42
CA ALA A 22 0.69 2.73 -13.97
C ALA A 22 0.46 1.46 -13.14
N TYR A 23 1.03 0.32 -13.57
CA TYR A 23 0.90 -0.93 -12.84
C TYR A 23 1.64 -0.87 -11.50
N LEU A 24 2.81 -0.23 -11.45
CA LEU A 24 3.54 -0.01 -10.21
C LEU A 24 2.70 0.79 -9.18
N LEU A 25 1.99 1.84 -9.63
CA LEU A 25 1.12 2.62 -8.76
C LEU A 25 -0.11 1.84 -8.28
N GLU A 26 -0.67 0.96 -9.10
CA GLU A 26 -1.75 0.06 -8.67
C GLU A 26 -1.26 -0.98 -7.65
N CYS A 27 -0.09 -1.58 -7.87
CA CYS A 27 0.53 -2.49 -6.90
C CYS A 27 0.80 -1.79 -5.56
N ALA A 28 1.34 -0.56 -5.58
CA ALA A 28 1.53 0.22 -4.38
C ALA A 28 0.20 0.47 -3.67
N ARG A 29 -0.84 0.87 -4.41
CA ARG A 29 -2.19 1.10 -3.86
C ARG A 29 -2.78 -0.16 -3.22
N TYR A 30 -2.62 -1.32 -3.86
CA TYR A 30 -3.03 -2.61 -3.31
C TYR A 30 -2.34 -2.90 -1.97
N ILE A 31 -1.01 -2.73 -1.90
CA ILE A 31 -0.22 -2.97 -0.69
C ILE A 31 -0.69 -2.05 0.45
N GLU A 32 -0.85 -0.76 0.18
CA GLU A 32 -1.28 0.21 1.19
C GLU A 32 -2.70 -0.10 1.69
N ARG A 33 -3.61 -0.56 0.83
CA ARG A 33 -5.00 -0.93 1.19
C ARG A 33 -5.14 -2.32 1.81
N ASN A 34 -4.12 -3.18 1.74
CA ASN A 34 -4.22 -4.56 2.23
C ASN A 34 -4.65 -4.67 3.72
N PRO A 35 -4.20 -3.82 4.65
CA PRO A 35 -4.66 -3.85 6.04
C PRO A 35 -6.16 -3.56 6.20
N LEU A 36 -6.73 -2.66 5.38
CA LEU A 36 -8.18 -2.43 5.33
C LEU A 36 -8.90 -3.68 4.79
N ARG A 37 -8.40 -4.23 3.68
CA ARG A 37 -8.98 -5.45 3.06
C ARG A 37 -8.98 -6.64 4.03
N ALA A 38 -7.90 -6.79 4.79
CA ALA A 38 -7.74 -7.81 5.82
C ALA A 38 -8.55 -7.51 7.11
N ARG A 39 -9.31 -6.40 7.16
CA ARG A 39 -10.12 -5.96 8.31
C ARG A 39 -9.32 -5.81 9.60
N LEU A 40 -8.03 -5.45 9.48
CA LEU A 40 -7.15 -5.21 10.63
C LEU A 40 -7.37 -3.82 11.22
N ILE A 41 -7.90 -2.89 10.42
CA ILE A 41 -8.08 -1.48 10.75
C ILE A 41 -9.34 -0.95 10.04
N ASP A 42 -9.92 0.12 10.57
CA ASP A 42 -11.02 0.86 9.91
C ASP A 42 -10.51 2.06 9.08
N SER A 43 -9.24 2.43 9.23
CA SER A 43 -8.67 3.61 8.57
C SER A 43 -7.18 3.44 8.29
N LEU A 44 -6.74 3.70 7.06
CA LEU A 44 -5.32 3.69 6.69
C LEU A 44 -4.47 4.67 7.52
N PHE A 45 -5.10 5.69 8.08
CA PHE A 45 -4.40 6.65 8.93
C PHE A 45 -3.95 6.04 10.27
N SER A 46 -4.51 4.91 10.71
CA SER A 46 -4.10 4.26 11.97
C SER A 46 -3.02 3.19 11.80
N TYR A 47 -2.66 2.81 10.57
CA TYR A 47 -1.72 1.71 10.34
C TYR A 47 -0.26 2.17 10.23
N PRO A 48 0.60 1.83 11.20
CA PRO A 48 1.98 2.33 11.22
C PRO A 48 2.92 1.52 10.31
N TRP A 49 2.57 0.29 9.95
CA TRP A 49 3.47 -0.64 9.27
C TRP A 49 3.36 -0.56 7.75
N SER A 50 3.41 0.67 7.22
CA SER A 50 3.32 0.94 5.78
C SER A 50 3.99 2.26 5.41
N SER A 51 4.34 2.42 4.13
CA SER A 51 4.86 3.69 3.61
C SER A 51 3.79 4.77 3.49
N PHE A 52 2.51 4.47 3.74
CA PHE A 52 1.41 5.42 3.71
C PHE A 52 1.70 6.65 4.56
N SER A 53 2.22 6.49 5.79
CA SER A 53 2.47 7.65 6.66
C SER A 53 3.52 8.61 6.09
N PHE A 54 4.50 8.11 5.35
CA PHE A 54 5.47 8.93 4.64
C PHE A 54 4.82 9.66 3.44
N TYR A 55 4.17 8.93 2.55
CA TYR A 55 3.63 9.49 1.30
C TYR A 55 2.36 10.32 1.50
N ALA A 56 1.46 9.89 2.38
CA ALA A 56 0.18 10.52 2.62
C ALA A 56 0.24 11.61 3.70
N LYS A 57 0.99 11.40 4.79
CA LYS A 57 1.03 12.35 5.93
C LYS A 57 2.29 13.22 5.97
N GLY A 58 3.32 12.87 5.19
CA GLY A 58 4.60 13.56 5.24
C GLY A 58 5.39 13.31 6.53
N ILE A 59 5.07 12.25 7.27
CA ILE A 59 5.81 11.85 8.46
C ILE A 59 7.10 11.19 7.99
N ASN A 60 8.25 11.68 8.46
CA ASN A 60 9.53 11.12 8.05
C ASN A 60 9.67 9.67 8.55
N ASP A 61 10.14 8.78 7.68
CA ASP A 61 10.32 7.37 7.96
C ASP A 61 11.77 6.99 7.66
N LYS A 62 12.44 6.38 8.65
CA LYS A 62 13.85 5.97 8.55
C LYS A 62 14.07 4.86 7.52
N ILE A 63 13.02 4.10 7.19
CA ILE A 63 13.07 3.00 6.22
C ILE A 63 12.94 3.54 4.79
N VAL A 64 12.18 4.62 4.59
CA VAL A 64 11.96 5.23 3.27
C VAL A 64 13.17 6.09 2.89
N THR A 65 14.18 5.45 2.32
CA THR A 65 15.45 6.09 1.95
C THR A 65 15.39 6.83 0.60
N LYS A 66 14.55 6.38 -0.32
CA LYS A 66 14.40 6.96 -1.66
C LYS A 66 12.93 7.20 -1.97
N VAL A 67 12.62 8.45 -2.29
CA VAL A 67 11.28 8.84 -2.74
C VAL A 67 11.07 8.38 -4.17
N ASN A 68 10.01 7.61 -4.41
CA ASN A 68 9.64 7.16 -5.75
C ASN A 68 9.39 8.36 -6.70
N LEU A 69 9.88 8.28 -7.94
CA LEU A 69 9.70 9.34 -8.94
C LEU A 69 8.23 9.52 -9.34
N LEU A 70 7.45 8.43 -9.39
CA LEU A 70 6.02 8.49 -9.66
C LEU A 70 5.27 9.26 -8.57
N TYR A 71 5.70 9.13 -7.30
CA TYR A 71 5.15 9.95 -6.23
C TYR A 71 5.42 11.44 -6.46
N ARG A 72 6.60 11.81 -6.97
CA ARG A 72 6.90 13.21 -7.32
C ARG A 72 5.95 13.75 -8.40
N GLY A 73 5.49 12.89 -9.31
CA GLY A 73 4.49 13.19 -10.33
C GLY A 73 3.12 13.60 -9.79
N PHE A 74 2.79 13.26 -8.53
CA PHE A 74 1.51 13.67 -7.95
C PHE A 74 1.40 15.19 -7.74
N GLY A 75 2.51 15.95 -7.72
CA GLY A 75 2.42 17.40 -7.53
C GLY A 75 3.74 18.10 -7.26
N GLN A 76 3.74 19.41 -7.47
CA GLN A 76 4.94 20.24 -7.34
C GLN A 76 5.36 20.45 -5.88
N THR A 77 4.39 20.67 -4.99
CA THR A 77 4.65 20.87 -3.56
C THR A 77 4.39 19.58 -2.76
N PRO A 78 5.08 19.38 -1.61
CA PRO A 78 4.80 18.24 -0.72
C PRO A 78 3.33 18.12 -0.32
N GLN A 79 2.68 19.24 -0.03
CA GLN A 79 1.28 19.28 0.41
C GLN A 79 0.32 18.84 -0.70
N ILE A 80 0.58 19.25 -1.96
CA ILE A 80 -0.22 18.82 -3.11
C ILE A 80 -0.02 17.32 -3.36
N ARG A 81 1.23 16.83 -3.26
CA ARG A 81 1.53 15.40 -3.42
C ARG A 81 0.79 14.55 -2.39
N GLN A 82 0.91 14.90 -1.12
CA GLN A 82 0.23 14.23 -0.01
C GLN A 82 -1.28 14.16 -0.23
N LYS A 83 -1.93 15.29 -0.54
CA LYS A 83 -3.39 15.34 -0.78
C LYS A 83 -3.82 14.49 -1.97
N ARG A 84 -3.10 14.56 -3.10
CA ARG A 84 -3.44 13.78 -4.30
C ARG A 84 -3.15 12.30 -4.12
N TYR A 85 -2.08 11.95 -3.41
CA TYR A 85 -1.78 10.57 -3.04
C TYR A 85 -2.84 9.99 -2.11
N GLN A 86 -3.25 10.73 -1.06
CA GLN A 86 -4.37 10.34 -0.20
C GLN A 86 -5.64 10.08 -1.03
N LYS A 87 -6.01 11.01 -1.92
CA LYS A 87 -7.17 10.84 -2.79
C LYS A 87 -7.06 9.57 -3.64
N TYR A 88 -5.90 9.34 -4.26
CA TYR A 88 -5.66 8.18 -5.11
C TYR A 88 -5.75 6.85 -4.36
N ILE A 89 -5.21 6.78 -3.14
CA ILE A 89 -5.27 5.57 -2.31
C ILE A 89 -6.67 5.33 -1.76
N LEU A 90 -7.36 6.39 -1.32
CA LEU A 90 -8.68 6.26 -0.66
C LEU A 90 -9.83 6.07 -1.66
N GLU A 91 -9.71 6.58 -2.88
CA GLU A 91 -10.69 6.42 -3.95
C GLU A 91 -11.09 4.94 -4.09
N GLU A 92 -12.35 4.59 -3.86
CA GLU A 92 -12.84 3.24 -4.09
C GLU A 92 -13.01 2.98 -5.59
N ARG A 93 -12.57 1.81 -6.06
CA ARG A 93 -12.71 1.44 -7.47
C ARG A 93 -13.56 0.18 -7.61
N PRO A 94 -14.48 0.12 -8.60
CA PRO A 94 -15.39 -1.02 -8.77
C PRO A 94 -14.68 -2.37 -8.86
N TYR A 95 -13.51 -2.41 -9.48
CA TYR A 95 -12.74 -3.65 -9.64
C TYR A 95 -12.17 -4.17 -8.32
N GLU A 96 -12.03 -3.33 -7.29
CA GLU A 96 -11.56 -3.77 -5.98
C GLU A 96 -12.55 -4.69 -5.30
N VAL A 97 -13.85 -4.37 -5.37
CA VAL A 97 -14.93 -5.20 -4.85
C VAL A 97 -14.85 -6.60 -5.46
N ILE A 98 -14.62 -6.68 -6.78
CA ILE A 98 -14.47 -7.94 -7.52
C ILE A 98 -13.21 -8.69 -7.05
N THR A 99 -12.07 -8.00 -6.92
CA THR A 99 -10.83 -8.65 -6.45
C THR A 99 -10.87 -9.04 -4.98
N ASP A 100 -11.62 -8.32 -4.16
CA ASP A 100 -11.80 -8.61 -2.74
C ASP A 100 -12.67 -9.85 -2.59
N GLU A 101 -13.70 -10.01 -3.41
CA GLU A 101 -14.51 -11.24 -3.47
C GLU A 101 -13.71 -12.43 -4.00
N ALA A 102 -12.94 -12.25 -5.07
CA ALA A 102 -12.17 -13.33 -5.70
C ALA A 102 -10.94 -13.79 -4.89
N LEU A 103 -10.38 -12.93 -4.03
CA LEU A 103 -9.21 -13.21 -3.19
C LEU A 103 -9.57 -13.43 -1.71
N ARG A 104 -10.86 -13.60 -1.38
CA ARG A 104 -11.29 -14.17 -0.09
C ARG A 104 -10.81 -15.62 -0.02
N ILE A 105 -9.62 -15.80 0.55
CA ILE A 105 -9.12 -17.08 1.05
C ILE A 105 -9.46 -17.15 2.53
#